data_AF-A0A955Q3L3-F1
#
_entry.id   AF-A0A955Q3L3-F1
#
_cell.length_a   1.000
_cell.length_b   1.000
_cell.length_c   1.000
_cell.angle_alpha   90.00
_cell.angle_beta   90.00
_cell.angle_gamma   90.00
#
_symmetry.space_group_name_H-M   'P 1'
#
loop_
_entity.id
_entity.type
_entity.pdbx_description
1 polymer ?
#
loop_
_entity_poly.entity_id
_entity_poly.type
_entity_poly.pdbx_seq_one_letter_code
_entity_poly.pdbx_strand_id
1 'polypeptide(L)' 'ELQDGVETRGQLLISNRPSFQELANMVGCSRETLSRTLKALKENGSLRVTRNTIYINRLWE' A
#
# COMPACT_ATOMS: atom_id res chain seq x y z
N GLU A 1 -9.14 -17.89 4.66
CA GLU A 1 -8.87 -16.76 3.76
C GLU A 1 -7.53 -16.17 4.16
N LEU A 2 -6.49 -16.35 3.34
CA LEU A 2 -5.11 -16.02 3.72
C LEU A 2 -4.95 -14.49 3.70
N GLN A 3 -4.69 -13.92 4.87
CA GLN A 3 -4.35 -12.52 5.04
C GLN A 3 -3.03 -12.26 4.31
N ASP A 4 -3.08 -11.56 3.17
CA ASP A 4 -1.97 -11.38 2.21
C ASP A 4 -0.87 -10.40 2.69
N GLY A 5 -0.78 -10.19 4.01
CA GLY A 5 0.20 -9.35 4.67
C GLY A 5 1.23 -10.21 5.41
N VAL A 6 2.45 -10.29 4.90
CA VAL A 6 3.56 -10.98 5.57
C VAL A 6 4.47 -9.95 6.24
N GLU A 7 4.71 -10.08 7.54
CA GLU A 7 5.71 -9.27 8.21
C GLU A 7 7.11 -9.75 7.81
N THR A 8 7.94 -8.86 7.28
CA THR A 8 9.32 -9.17 6.90
C THR A 8 10.23 -8.03 7.35
N ARG A 9 11.23 -8.35 8.17
CA ARG A 9 12.31 -7.42 8.57
C ARG A 9 11.82 -6.04 9.05
N GLY A 10 10.72 -6.00 9.82
CA GLY A 10 10.13 -4.76 10.35
C GLY A 10 9.25 -3.97 9.36
N GLN A 11 8.92 -4.56 8.21
CA GLN A 11 8.01 -4.01 7.21
C GLN A 11 6.83 -4.95 6.97
N LEU A 12 5.68 -4.40 6.62
CA LEU A 12 4.54 -5.20 6.17
C LEU A 12 4.58 -5.34 4.64
N LEU A 13 4.64 -6.58 4.15
CA LEU A 13 4.64 -6.92 2.75
C LEU A 13 3.25 -7.36 2.29
N ILE A 14 2.69 -6.68 1.29
CA ILE A 14 1.44 -7.06 0.63
C ILE A 14 1.78 -7.62 -0.75
N SER A 15 1.62 -8.93 -0.96
CA SER A 15 2.14 -9.63 -2.15
C SER A 15 1.14 -9.71 -3.30
N ASN A 16 -0.15 -9.70 -3.02
CA ASN A 16 -1.22 -9.62 -4.01
C ASN A 16 -1.82 -8.22 -4.09
N ARG A 17 -1.03 -7.26 -4.56
CA ARG A 17 -1.43 -5.86 -4.62
C ARG A 17 -2.68 -5.67 -5.51
N PRO A 18 -3.79 -5.16 -4.97
CA PRO A 18 -4.94 -4.78 -5.78
C PRO A 18 -4.60 -3.59 -6.68
N SER A 19 -5.31 -3.47 -7.80
CA SER A 19 -5.22 -2.31 -8.68
C SER A 19 -5.55 -1.01 -7.93
N PHE A 20 -5.08 0.14 -8.42
CA PHE A 20 -5.47 1.42 -7.83
C PHE A 20 -6.98 1.65 -7.85
N GLN A 21 -7.70 1.13 -8.85
CA GLN A 21 -9.15 1.20 -8.85
C GLN A 21 -9.77 0.39 -7.72
N GLU A 22 -9.30 -0.85 -7.52
CA GLU A 22 -9.78 -1.73 -6.44
C GLU A 22 -9.50 -1.14 -5.06
N LEU A 23 -8.28 -0.64 -4.84
CA LEU A 23 -7.92 0.06 -3.62
C LEU A 23 -8.80 1.30 -3.38
N ALA A 24 -9.11 2.05 -4.43
CA ALA A 24 -9.95 3.23 -4.33
C ALA A 24 -11.41 2.86 -3.98
N ASN A 25 -11.93 1.80 -4.60
CA ASN A 25 -13.24 1.23 -4.28
C ASN A 25 -13.32 0.75 -2.83
N MET A 26 -12.29 0.05 -2.34
CA MET A 26 -12.24 -0.46 -0.96
C MET A 26 -12.21 0.66 0.10
N VAL A 27 -11.57 1.79 -0.21
CA VAL A 27 -11.44 2.93 0.71
C VAL A 27 -12.60 3.95 0.52
N GLY A 28 -13.36 3.85 -0.57
CA GLY A 28 -14.46 4.78 -0.88
C GLY A 28 -13.99 6.14 -1.40
N CYS A 29 -12.95 6.16 -2.23
CA CYS A 29 -12.44 7.39 -2.85
C CYS A 29 -12.18 7.22 -4.35
N SER A 30 -11.92 8.33 -5.06
CA SER A 30 -11.58 8.28 -6.48
C SER A 30 -10.19 7.72 -6.72
N ARG A 31 -9.98 7.08 -7.87
CA ARG A 31 -8.66 6.56 -8.30
C ARG A 31 -7.58 7.65 -8.30
N GLU A 32 -7.89 8.88 -8.74
CA GLU A 32 -6.93 9.99 -8.70
C GLU A 32 -6.56 10.39 -7.27
N THR A 33 -7.53 10.43 -6.35
CA THR A 33 -7.28 10.71 -4.93
C THR A 33 -6.37 9.66 -4.34
N LEU A 34 -6.68 8.38 -4.54
CA LEU A 34 -5.83 7.30 -4.08
C LEU A 34 -4.41 7.38 -4.67
N SER A 35 -4.29 7.65 -5.97
CA SER A 35 -2.99 7.79 -6.64
C SER A 35 -2.15 8.92 -6.02
N ARG A 36 -2.76 10.09 -5.76
CA ARG A 36 -2.10 11.21 -5.10
C ARG A 36 -1.67 10.87 -3.67
N THR A 37 -2.54 10.23 -2.90
CA THR A 37 -2.21 9.81 -1.52
C THR A 37 -1.08 8.80 -1.51
N LEU A 38 -1.12 7.77 -2.36
CA LEU A 38 -0.03 6.80 -2.47
C LEU A 38 1.27 7.42 -2.96
N LYS A 39 1.22 8.48 -3.77
CA LYS A 39 2.42 9.24 -4.14
C LYS A 39 3.02 9.95 -2.93
N ALA A 40 2.20 10.70 -2.17
CA ALA A 40 2.64 11.38 -0.95
C ALA A 40 3.24 10.42 0.09
N LEU A 41 2.63 9.24 0.27
CA LEU A 41 3.12 8.20 1.17
C LEU A 41 4.42 7.52 0.70
N LYS A 42 4.71 7.54 -0.61
CA LYS A 42 6.04 7.14 -1.11
C LYS A 42 7.07 8.22 -0.88
N GLU A 43 6.70 9.47 -1.15
CA GLU A 43 7.60 10.62 -1.04
C GLU A 43 8.04 10.86 0.41
N ASN A 44 7.17 10.62 1.39
CA ASN A 44 7.52 10.71 2.81
C ASN A 44 8.17 9.42 3.38
N GLY A 45 8.39 8.40 2.55
CA GLY A 45 8.99 7.14 2.95
C GLY A 45 8.10 6.24 3.82
N SER A 46 6.78 6.45 3.88
CA SER A 46 5.88 5.55 4.63
C SER A 46 5.68 4.21 3.95
N LEU A 47 5.73 4.16 2.62
CA LEU A 47 5.57 2.93 1.87
C LEU A 47 6.34 2.93 0.55
N ARG A 48 6.59 1.75 0.02
CA ARG A 48 7.13 1.51 -1.32
C ARG A 48 6.15 0.65 -2.10
N VAL A 49 5.86 1.04 -3.35
CA VAL A 49 4.96 0.27 -4.23
C VAL A 49 5.72 -0.17 -5.46
N THR A 50 5.60 -1.46 -5.79
CA THR A 50 6.04 -2.06 -7.04
C THR A 50 4.82 -2.52 -7.86
N ARG A 51 5.02 -3.16 -9.02
CA ARG A 51 3.91 -3.63 -9.86
C ARG A 51 2.93 -4.54 -9.09
N ASN A 52 3.45 -5.51 -8.34
CA ASN A 52 2.64 -6.52 -7.67
C ASN A 52 2.65 -6.41 -6.14
N THR A 53 3.40 -5.48 -5.56
CA THR A 53 3.72 -5.53 -4.13
C THR A 53 3.66 -4.16 -3.48
N ILE A 54 3.24 -4.10 -2.22
CA ILE A 54 3.36 -2.91 -1.37
C ILE A 54 4.19 -3.29 -0.14
N TYR A 55 5.19 -2.46 0.18
CA TYR A 55 5.98 -2.54 1.41
C TYR A 55 5.58 -1.36 2.27
N ILE A 56 5.10 -1.59 3.48
CA ILE A 56 4.73 -0.53 4.44
C ILE A 56 5.80 -0.50 5.51
N ASN A 57 6.41 0.67 5.71
CA ASN A 57 7.36 0.90 6.78
C ASN A 57 6.58 1.12 8.08
N ARG A 58 6.91 0.38 9.15
CA ARG A 58 6.43 0.77 10.48
C ARG A 58 7.16 2.05 10.88
N LEU A 59 6.45 3.18 10.83
CA LEU A 59 6.91 4.47 11.33
C LEU A 59 6.27 4.84 12.68
N TRP A 60 5.61 3.90 13.36
CA TRP A 60 4.79 4.14 14.56
C TRP A 60 5.29 3.44 15.84
N GLU A 61 6.59 3.52 16.12
CA GLU A 61 7.09 3.26 17.48
C GLU A 61 7.07 4.53 18.33
#